data_AF-A0A0B1TS23-F1
#
_entry.id   AF-A0A0B1TS23-F1
#
_cell.length_a   1.000
_cell.length_b   1.000
_cell.length_c   1.000
_cell.angle_alpha   90.00
_cell.angle_beta   90.00
_cell.angle_gamma   90.00
#
_symmetry.space_group_name_H-M   'P 1'
#
loop_
_entity.id
_entity.type
_entity.pdbx_description
1 polymer ?
#
loop_
_entity_poly.entity_id
_entity_poly.type
_entity_poly.pdbx_seq_one_letter_code
_entity_poly.pdbx_strand_id
1 'polypeptide(L)'
;MLLNVQMALDALREDGVKTVNIGSHDVVEGNTKLILGLIWCLIQRYQIASRSKIPPKKLVMAWIQSVLPELKLTNFRTNWNDGRALSALLEYCQPGLCPEWRGLDPEQG
;
A
#
# COMPACT_ATOMS: atom_id res chain seq x y z
N MET A 1 -24.44 -17.32 7.01
CA MET A 1 -23.10 -16.71 6.74
C MET A 1 -23.13 -15.77 5.54
N LEU A 2 -23.67 -16.19 4.38
CA LEU A 2 -23.78 -15.36 3.17
C LEU A 2 -24.40 -13.98 3.41
N LEU A 3 -25.51 -13.90 4.17
CA LEU A 3 -26.18 -12.62 4.46
C LEU A 3 -25.28 -11.63 5.24
N ASN A 4 -24.48 -12.12 6.20
CA ASN A 4 -23.57 -11.29 6.98
C ASN A 4 -22.48 -10.70 6.08
N VAL A 5 -21.92 -11.54 5.20
CA VAL A 5 -20.90 -11.10 4.24
C VAL A 5 -21.50 -10.11 3.24
N GLN A 6 -22.71 -10.37 2.76
CA GLN A 6 -23.41 -9.46 1.85
C GLN A 6 -23.61 -8.09 2.49
N MET A 7 -24.14 -8.06 3.72
CA MET A 7 -24.33 -6.83 4.48
C MET A 7 -23.02 -6.06 4.69
N ALA A 8 -21.93 -6.76 5.00
CA ALA A 8 -20.62 -6.14 5.13
C ALA A 8 -20.14 -5.55 3.79
N LEU A 9 -20.27 -6.28 2.68
CA LEU A 9 -19.90 -5.79 1.35
C LEU A 9 -20.72 -4.58 0.92
N ASP A 10 -22.01 -4.54 1.27
CA ASP A 10 -22.88 -3.40 0.98
C ASP A 10 -22.45 -2.15 1.77
N ALA A 11 -22.16 -2.28 3.08
CA ALA A 11 -21.62 -1.19 3.88
C ALA A 11 -20.28 -0.67 3.35
N LEU A 12 -19.39 -1.54 2.86
CA LEU A 12 -18.12 -1.14 2.25
C LEU A 12 -18.34 -0.33 0.96
N ARG A 13 -19.34 -0.70 0.14
CA ARG A 13 -19.70 0.03 -1.09
C ARG A 13 -20.25 1.40 -0.77
N GLU A 14 -21.10 1.52 0.25
CA GLU A 14 -21.63 2.80 0.73
C GLU A 14 -20.51 3.74 1.18
N ASP A 15 -19.46 3.21 1.80
CA ASP A 15 -18.27 3.99 2.17
C ASP A 15 -17.29 4.20 0.99
N GLY A 16 -17.65 3.79 -0.23
CA GLY A 16 -16.89 4.06 -1.44
C GLY A 16 -15.73 3.09 -1.71
N VAL A 17 -15.68 1.93 -1.06
CA VAL A 17 -14.75 0.85 -1.41
C VAL A 17 -15.17 0.24 -2.75
N LYS A 18 -14.24 0.20 -3.71
CA LYS A 18 -14.48 -0.39 -5.03
C LYS A 18 -14.30 -1.91 -5.00
N THR A 19 -15.32 -2.64 -4.55
CA THR A 19 -15.34 -4.11 -4.54
C THR A 19 -15.70 -4.69 -5.92
N VAL A 20 -14.90 -4.43 -6.95
CA VAL A 20 -15.20 -4.88 -8.32
C VAL A 20 -15.10 -6.41 -8.39
N ASN A 21 -16.19 -7.08 -8.78
CA ASN A 21 -16.29 -8.53 -8.94
C ASN A 21 -16.04 -9.36 -7.67
N ILE A 22 -16.44 -8.86 -6.49
CA ILE A 22 -16.38 -9.61 -5.23
C ILE A 22 -17.79 -9.77 -4.68
N GLY A 23 -18.28 -11.01 -4.66
CA GLY A 23 -19.56 -11.41 -4.10
C GLY A 23 -19.42 -12.04 -2.72
N SER A 24 -20.55 -12.19 -2.02
CA SER A 24 -20.60 -12.85 -0.71
C SER A 24 -20.22 -14.33 -0.79
N HIS A 25 -20.50 -14.98 -1.92
CA HIS A 25 -20.12 -16.37 -2.20
C HIS A 25 -18.61 -16.56 -2.25
N ASP A 26 -17.89 -15.66 -2.93
CA ASP A 26 -16.42 -15.72 -3.07
C ASP A 26 -15.71 -15.72 -1.72
N VAL A 27 -16.26 -14.98 -0.75
CA VAL A 27 -15.71 -14.90 0.60
C VAL A 27 -16.09 -16.12 1.43
N VAL A 28 -17.35 -16.55 1.39
CA VAL A 28 -17.83 -17.70 2.18
C VAL A 28 -17.18 -19.01 1.73
N GLU A 29 -16.94 -19.18 0.43
CA GLU A 29 -16.27 -20.37 -0.12
C GLU A 29 -14.74 -20.28 -0.05
N GLY A 30 -14.17 -19.17 0.40
CA GLY A 30 -12.73 -19.06 0.60
C GLY A 30 -11.91 -18.83 -0.68
N ASN A 31 -12.46 -18.13 -1.67
CA ASN A 31 -11.71 -17.73 -2.86
C ASN A 31 -10.59 -16.74 -2.48
N THR A 32 -9.39 -17.29 -2.23
CA THR A 32 -8.24 -16.57 -1.70
C THR A 32 -7.85 -15.38 -2.58
N LYS A 33 -7.93 -15.52 -3.91
CA LYS A 33 -7.60 -14.44 -4.85
C LYS A 33 -8.53 -13.23 -4.67
N LEU A 34 -9.83 -13.47 -4.52
CA LEU A 34 -10.81 -12.39 -4.36
C LEU A 34 -10.81 -11.82 -2.95
N ILE A 35 -10.55 -12.63 -1.92
CA ILE A 35 -10.36 -12.16 -0.55
C ILE A 35 -9.13 -11.24 -0.45
N LEU A 36 -8.00 -11.59 -1.07
CA LEU A 36 -6.83 -10.72 -1.13
C LEU A 36 -7.13 -9.43 -1.91
N GLY A 37 -7.91 -9.52 -2.98
CA GLY A 37 -8.44 -8.35 -3.70
C GLY A 37 -9.28 -7.43 -2.81
N LEU A 38 -10.16 -8.01 -1.96
CA LEU A 38 -10.96 -7.26 -1.00
C LEU A 38 -10.08 -6.55 0.02
N ILE A 39 -9.14 -7.25 0.64
CA ILE A 39 -8.19 -6.68 1.62
C ILE A 39 -7.40 -5.54 1.00
N TRP A 40 -6.93 -5.71 -0.25
CA TRP A 40 -6.24 -4.66 -0.97
C TRP A 40 -7.13 -3.42 -1.15
N CYS A 41 -8.39 -3.57 -1.56
CA CYS A 41 -9.32 -2.46 -1.67
C CYS A 41 -9.52 -1.72 -0.34
N LEU A 42 -9.56 -2.44 0.80
CA LEU A 42 -9.63 -1.84 2.13
C LEU A 42 -8.38 -1.02 2.46
N ILE A 43 -7.18 -1.57 2.23
CA ILE A 43 -5.91 -0.85 2.44
C ILE A 43 -5.88 0.44 1.61
N GLN A 44 -6.27 0.35 0.33
CA GLN A 44 -6.31 1.52 -0.55
C GLN A 44 -7.29 2.59 -0.03
N ARG A 45 -8.50 2.20 0.38
CA ARG A 45 -9.55 3.14 0.83
C ARG A 45 -9.25 3.76 2.19
N TYR A 46 -8.77 2.97 3.15
CA TYR A 46 -8.67 3.42 4.55
C TYR A 46 -7.28 3.90 4.96
N GLN A 47 -6.21 3.32 4.41
CA GLN A 47 -4.85 3.66 4.85
C GLN A 47 -4.15 4.66 3.92
N ILE A 48 -4.48 4.65 2.62
CA ILE A 48 -3.75 5.46 1.63
C ILE A 48 -4.60 6.62 1.11
N ALA A 49 -5.75 6.35 0.51
CA ALA A 49 -6.49 7.34 -0.26
C ALA A 49 -7.75 7.86 0.43
N SER A 50 -7.90 7.63 1.74
CA SER A 50 -9.01 8.04 2.65
C SER A 50 -10.00 9.06 2.10
N ARG A 51 -9.56 10.21 1.58
CA ARG A 51 -10.42 11.22 0.93
C ARG A 51 -9.85 11.81 -0.35
N SER A 52 -8.79 11.22 -0.90
CA SER A 52 -8.11 11.74 -2.08
C SER A 52 -8.69 11.16 -3.36
N LYS A 53 -8.95 12.04 -4.34
CA LYS A 53 -9.27 11.64 -5.72
C LYS A 53 -8.03 11.20 -6.51
N ILE A 54 -6.83 11.42 -5.97
CA ILE A 54 -5.57 11.03 -6.60
C ILE A 54 -5.43 9.51 -6.49
N PRO A 55 -5.04 8.82 -7.58
CA PRO A 55 -4.76 7.38 -7.52
C PRO A 55 -3.79 7.05 -6.38
N PRO A 56 -4.10 6.07 -5.51
CA PRO A 56 -3.32 5.81 -4.29
C PRO A 56 -1.83 5.62 -4.56
N LYS A 57 -1.47 4.89 -5.62
CA LYS A 57 -0.07 4.70 -6.04
C LYS A 57 0.62 6.04 -6.33
N LYS A 58 -0.04 6.94 -7.07
CA LYS A 58 0.53 8.25 -7.42
C LYS A 58 0.69 9.13 -6.19
N LEU A 59 -0.26 9.06 -5.25
CA LEU A 59 -0.22 9.78 -3.98
C LEU A 59 1.01 9.38 -3.16
N VAL A 60 1.20 8.07 -2.93
CA VAL A 60 2.34 7.56 -2.15
C VAL A 60 3.65 7.84 -2.86
N MET A 61 3.72 7.65 -4.19
CA MET A 61 4.94 7.96 -4.96
C MET A 61 5.33 9.45 -4.83
N ALA A 62 4.36 10.36 -4.94
CA ALA A 62 4.62 11.79 -4.81
C ALA A 62 5.11 12.15 -3.40
N TRP A 63 4.49 11.56 -2.37
CA TRP A 63 4.94 11.74 -0.99
C TRP A 63 6.37 11.24 -0.78
N ILE A 64 6.68 10.01 -1.19
CA ILE A 64 8.03 9.44 -1.06
C ILE A 64 9.07 10.29 -1.80
N GLN A 65 8.77 10.74 -3.02
CA GLN A 65 9.70 11.58 -3.78
C GLN A 65 9.94 12.94 -3.12
N SER A 66 8.94 13.49 -2.42
CA SER A 66 9.09 14.73 -1.64
C SER A 66 9.93 14.54 -0.37
N VAL A 67 9.86 13.34 0.22
CA VAL A 67 10.59 12.96 1.43
C VAL A 67 12.04 12.62 1.13
N LEU A 68 12.29 11.91 0.01
CA LEU A 68 13.61 11.45 -0.41
C LEU A 68 13.97 12.05 -1.78
N PRO A 69 14.20 13.37 -1.89
CA PRO A 69 14.45 14.04 -3.17
C PRO A 69 15.76 13.59 -3.83
N GLU A 70 16.73 13.10 -3.06
CA GLU A 70 18.02 12.59 -3.54
C GLU A 70 17.89 11.24 -4.27
N LEU A 71 16.84 10.47 -3.97
CA LEU A 71 16.60 9.16 -4.57
C LEU A 71 15.54 9.26 -5.66
N LYS A 72 15.87 8.77 -6.85
CA LYS A 72 14.91 8.70 -7.97
C LYS A 72 14.06 7.43 -7.86
N LEU A 73 13.02 7.50 -7.02
CA LEU A 73 12.12 6.38 -6.78
C LEU A 73 10.95 6.46 -7.77
N THR A 74 10.77 5.41 -8.58
CA THR A 74 9.76 5.32 -9.65
C THR A 74 8.77 4.18 -9.45
N ASN A 75 9.06 3.26 -8.52
CA ASN A 75 8.23 2.09 -8.25
C ASN A 75 8.32 1.60 -6.78
N PHE A 76 7.41 0.70 -6.41
CA PHE A 76 7.35 0.03 -5.10
C PHE A 76 7.89 -1.41 -5.16
N ARG A 77 8.83 -1.68 -6.06
CA ARG A 77 9.43 -3.01 -6.26
C ARG A 77 10.95 -2.86 -6.29
N THR A 78 11.55 -2.83 -7.47
CA THR A 78 13.01 -2.88 -7.66
C THR A 78 13.77 -1.73 -7.02
N ASN A 79 13.16 -0.56 -6.84
CA ASN A 79 13.81 0.56 -6.17
C ASN A 79 14.05 0.36 -4.67
N TRP A 80 13.48 -0.69 -4.07
CA TRP A 80 13.58 -0.99 -2.64
C TRP A 80 14.44 -2.23 -2.35
N ASN A 81 14.90 -2.93 -3.39
CA ASN A 81 15.55 -4.22 -3.28
C ASN A 81 16.94 -4.16 -2.64
N ASP A 82 17.66 -3.04 -2.78
CA ASP A 82 19.00 -2.84 -2.21
C ASP A 82 18.98 -2.33 -0.76
N GLY A 83 17.80 -2.20 -0.15
CA GLY A 83 17.62 -1.70 1.22
C GLY A 83 17.94 -0.21 1.41
N ARG A 84 18.52 0.49 0.42
CA ARG A 84 18.95 1.88 0.55
C ARG A 84 17.76 2.84 0.67
N ALA A 85 16.72 2.64 -0.15
CA ALA A 85 15.51 3.47 -0.09
C ALA A 85 14.77 3.32 1.24
N LEU A 86 14.74 2.10 1.81
CA LEU A 86 14.15 1.84 3.12
C LEU A 86 14.96 2.51 4.23
N SER A 87 16.28 2.38 4.19
CA SER A 87 17.19 2.99 5.18
C SER A 87 17.10 4.52 5.16
N ALA A 88 17.03 5.12 3.97
CA ALA A 88 16.80 6.56 3.80
C ALA A 88 15.45 7.00 4.40
N LEU A 89 14.39 6.20 4.20
CA LEU A 89 13.07 6.49 4.75
C LEU A 89 13.06 6.41 6.28
N LEU A 90 13.77 5.43 6.87
CA LEU A 90 13.92 5.31 8.33
C LEU A 90 14.64 6.52 8.92
N GLU A 91 15.76 6.94 8.30
CA GLU A 91 16.50 8.12 8.73
C GLU A 91 15.66 9.40 8.64
N TYR A 92 14.82 9.53 7.61
CA TYR A 92 13.88 10.64 7.53
C TYR A 92 12.82 10.60 8.64
N CYS A 93 12.24 9.42 8.91
CA CYS A 93 11.16 9.28 9.90
C CYS A 93 11.67 9.46 11.33
N GLN A 94 12.87 8.97 11.63
CA GLN A 94 13.52 9.08 12.92
C GLN A 94 15.04 9.25 12.70
N PRO A 95 15.54 10.49 12.71
CA PRO A 95 16.96 10.77 12.53
C PRO A 95 17.84 10.03 13.53
N GLY A 96 18.95 9.47 13.03
CA GLY A 96 19.92 8.69 13.81
C GLY A 96 19.74 7.17 13.77
N LEU A 97 18.70 6.64 13.10
CA LEU A 97 18.54 5.19 12.93
C LEU A 97 19.47 4.62 11.85
N CYS A 98 19.61 5.33 10.72
CA CYS A 98 20.39 4.88 9.57
C CYS A 98 21.21 6.04 8.97
N PRO A 99 22.09 6.72 9.73
CA PRO A 99 22.79 7.92 9.26
C PRO A 99 23.66 7.65 8.02
N GLU A 100 24.22 6.44 7.93
CA GLU A 100 25.12 6.00 6.85
C GLU A 100 24.37 5.44 5.62
N TRP A 101 23.06 5.65 5.50
CA TRP A 101 22.26 5.06 4.41
C TRP A 101 22.79 5.43 3.01
N ARG A 102 23.50 6.55 2.86
CA ARG A 102 24.08 6.98 1.57
C ARG A 102 25.24 6.10 1.11
N GLY A 103 25.96 5.48 2.05
CA GLY A 103 27.12 4.62 1.79
C GLY A 103 26.80 3.13 1.77
N LEU A 104 25.53 2.74 1.88
CA LEU A 104 25.13 1.33 1.85
C LEU A 104 25.50 0.71 0.50
N ASP A 105 26.18 -0.44 0.56
CA ASP A 105 26.57 -1.24 -0.58
C ASP A 105 25.35 -2.01 -1.12
N PRO A 106 24.92 -1.77 -2.38
CA PRO A 106 23.79 -2.47 -2.98
C PRO A 106 23.96 -3.99 -3.08
N GLU A 107 25.19 -4.51 -3.00
CA GLU A 107 25.47 -5.95 -3.09
C GLU A 107 25.39 -6.69 -1.74
N GLN A 108 25.26 -5.98 -0.63
CA GLN A 108 25.21 -6.57 0.73
C GLN A 108 23.79 -6.64 1.33
N GLY A 109 22.76 -6.24 0.57
CA GLY A 109 21.35 -6.17 1.00
C GLY A 109 20.51 -7.41 0.69
#